data_AF-A0A2K2DBN7-F1
#
_entry.id   AF-A0A2K2DBN7-F1
#
_cell.length_a   1.000
_cell.length_b   1.000
_cell.length_c   1.000
_cell.angle_alpha   90.00
_cell.angle_beta   90.00
_cell.angle_gamma   90.00
#
_symmetry.space_group_name_H-M   'P 1'
#
loop_
_entity.id
_entity.type
_entity.pdbx_description
1 polymer ?
#
loop_
_entity_poly.entity_id
_entity_poly.type
_entity_poly.pdbx_seq_one_letter_code
_entity_poly.pdbx_strand_id
1 'polypeptide(L)'
;MTLLPDGALSVPTLSIRPLITHVHGFMNGIQLIFVGTHVGVYMVELKSGRAKKVLEQLNEFKKVFPYASFCIPAMEAAYAGQGQ
;
A
#
# COMPACT_ATOMS: atom_id res chain seq x y z
N MET A 1 10.37 -2.47 -2.32
CA MET A 1 9.02 -2.89 -1.91
C MET A 1 9.02 -4.39 -1.76
N THR A 2 8.43 -4.92 -0.69
CA THR A 2 8.45 -6.35 -0.38
C THR A 2 7.03 -6.87 -0.34
N LEU A 3 6.72 -7.85 -1.20
CA LEU A 3 5.47 -8.57 -1.15
C LEU A 3 5.51 -9.58 -0.01
N LEU A 4 4.43 -9.69 0.75
CA LEU A 4 4.29 -10.73 1.75
C LEU A 4 3.62 -11.95 1.12
N PRO A 5 4.03 -13.18 1.51
CA PRO A 5 3.29 -14.37 1.12
C PRO A 5 1.86 -14.29 1.65
N ASP A 6 0.94 -14.97 0.96
CA ASP A 6 -0.43 -15.02 1.42
C ASP A 6 -0.49 -15.60 2.84
N GLY A 7 -1.25 -14.94 3.71
CA GLY A 7 -1.35 -15.32 5.12
C GLY A 7 -0.13 -15.04 6.01
N ALA A 8 0.89 -14.30 5.54
CA ALA A 8 2.07 -13.94 6.35
C ALA A 8 1.74 -13.30 7.71
N LEU A 9 0.60 -12.61 7.78
CA LEU A 9 0.12 -11.91 8.98
C LEU A 9 -1.35 -12.25 9.26
N SER A 10 -1.78 -13.48 8.93
CA SER A 10 -3.09 -13.98 9.34
C SER A 10 -3.12 -14.10 10.87
N VAL A 11 -3.43 -13.01 11.55
CA VAL A 11 -3.76 -13.03 12.98
C VAL A 11 -5.15 -13.64 13.12
N PRO A 12 -5.35 -14.64 13.98
CA PRO A 12 -6.69 -15.01 14.39
C PRO A 12 -7.25 -13.79 15.12
N THR A 13 -8.09 -13.00 14.44
CA THR A 13 -8.81 -11.94 15.11
C THR A 13 -9.75 -12.61 16.11
N LEU A 14 -9.72 -12.21 17.39
CA LEU A 14 -10.61 -12.66 18.47
C LEU A 14 -12.09 -12.29 18.22
N SER A 15 -12.47 -12.03 16.98
CA SER A 15 -13.82 -11.71 16.52
C SER A 15 -14.50 -12.99 16.07
N ILE A 16 -15.69 -13.23 16.60
CA ILE A 16 -16.63 -14.31 16.24
C ILE A 16 -16.95 -14.38 14.73
N ARG A 17 -16.59 -13.34 13.97
CA ARG A 17 -16.62 -13.33 12.49
C ARG A 17 -15.19 -13.21 11.97
N PRO A 18 -14.75 -14.07 11.04
CA PRO A 18 -13.45 -13.92 10.39
C PRO A 18 -13.51 -12.67 9.50
N LEU A 19 -13.23 -11.51 10.10
CA LEU A 19 -12.81 -10.34 9.34
C LEU A 19 -11.44 -10.71 8.80
N ILE A 20 -11.42 -11.29 7.61
CA ILE A 20 -10.21 -11.65 6.90
C ILE A 20 -9.33 -10.39 6.81
N THR A 21 -8.24 -10.38 7.58
CA THR A 21 -7.21 -9.34 7.58
C THR A 21 -5.97 -9.89 6.92
N HIS A 22 -5.84 -9.70 5.61
CA HIS A 22 -4.61 -10.02 4.88
C HIS A 22 -3.76 -8.78 4.70
N VAL A 23 -2.47 -8.88 5.02
CA VAL A 23 -1.50 -7.84 4.69
C VAL A 23 -0.84 -8.19 3.36
N HIS A 24 -0.98 -7.30 2.38
CA HIS A 24 -0.58 -7.58 0.99
C HIS A 24 0.87 -7.21 0.67
N GLY A 25 1.53 -6.41 1.52
CA GLY A 25 2.94 -6.07 1.36
C GLY A 25 3.36 -4.86 2.16
N PHE A 26 4.67 -4.62 2.19
CA PHE A 26 5.33 -3.55 2.92
C PHE A 26 6.28 -2.76 2.02
N MET A 27 6.33 -1.44 2.23
CA MET A 27 7.25 -0.56 1.52
C MET A 27 8.36 -0.05 2.46
N ASN A 28 9.55 -0.66 2.37
CA ASN A 28 10.76 -0.19 3.04
C ASN A 28 11.00 1.29 2.70
N GLY A 29 11.20 2.12 3.73
CA GLY A 29 11.46 3.57 3.62
C GLY A 29 10.25 4.46 3.89
N ILE A 30 9.03 4.02 3.55
CA ILE A 30 7.80 4.82 3.70
C ILE A 30 6.91 4.30 4.83
N GLN A 31 7.20 3.10 5.37
CA GLN A 31 6.47 2.47 6.47
C GLN A 31 4.95 2.40 6.22
N LEU A 32 4.58 1.99 5.00
CA LEU A 32 3.20 1.77 4.59
C LEU A 32 2.92 0.27 4.43
N ILE A 33 1.74 -0.15 4.87
CA ILE A 33 1.18 -1.49 4.60
C ILE A 33 -0.20 -1.37 3.92
N PHE A 34 -0.59 -2.42 3.22
CA PHE A 34 -1.94 -2.57 2.67
C PHE A 34 -2.66 -3.70 3.41
N VAL A 35 -3.82 -3.38 3.98
CA VAL A 35 -4.64 -4.31 4.77
C VAL A 35 -5.97 -4.52 4.05
N GLY A 36 -6.23 -5.75 3.63
CA GLY A 36 -7.54 -6.19 3.15
C GLY A 36 -8.48 -6.43 4.32
N THR A 37 -9.74 -6.03 4.18
CA THR A 37 -10.83 -6.28 5.13
C THR A 37 -12.08 -6.67 4.34
N HIS A 38 -13.14 -7.11 5.03
CA HIS A 38 -14.45 -7.40 4.43
C HIS A 38 -15.22 -6.19 3.87
N VAL A 39 -14.71 -4.97 4.01
CA VAL A 39 -15.31 -3.74 3.45
C VAL A 39 -14.40 -3.04 2.44
N GLY A 40 -13.21 -3.59 2.17
CA GLY A 40 -12.24 -3.02 1.23
C GLY A 40 -10.80 -3.07 1.71
N VAL A 41 -9.93 -2.41 0.95
CA VAL A 41 -8.49 -2.35 1.21
C VAL A 41 -8.12 -0.98 1.75
N TYR A 42 -7.31 -0.97 2.80
CA TYR A 42 -6.79 0.22 3.46
C TYR A 42 -5.27 0.30 3.30
N MET A 43 -4.79 1.49 3.00
CA MET A 43 -3.38 1.85 3.13
C MET A 43 -3.17 2.44 4.52
N VAL A 44 -2.24 1.89 5.29
CA VAL A 44 -1.97 2.30 6.67
C VAL A 44 -0.53 2.77 6.80
N GLU A 45 -0.35 4.01 7.29
CA GLU A 45 0.94 4.56 7.67
C GLU A 45 1.27 4.15 9.11
N LEU A 46 2.33 3.34 9.27
CA LEU A 46 2.66 2.75 10.58
C LEU A 46 3.09 3.79 11.61
N LYS A 47 3.78 4.86 11.19
CA LYS A 47 4.27 5.90 12.12
C LYS A 47 3.14 6.69 12.75
N SER A 48 2.14 7.07 11.95
CA SER A 48 1.05 7.93 12.40
C SER A 48 -0.21 7.15 12.78
N GLY A 49 -0.28 5.87 12.43
CA GLY A 49 -1.48 5.04 12.55
C GLY A 49 -2.61 5.46 11.60
N ARG A 50 -2.38 6.43 10.71
CA ARG A 50 -3.41 6.92 9.79
C ARG A 50 -3.70 5.89 8.72
N ALA A 51 -4.99 5.65 8.50
CA ALA A 51 -5.49 4.76 7.47
C ALA A 51 -6.28 5.52 6.40
N LYS A 52 -6.13 5.12 5.15
CA LYS A 52 -6.92 5.60 4.00
C LYS A 52 -7.50 4.41 3.26
N LYS A 53 -8.81 4.43 3.00
CA LYS A 53 -9.44 3.44 2.10
C LYS A 53 -8.98 3.71 0.66
N VAL A 54 -8.42 2.69 0.01
CA VAL A 54 -7.89 2.79 -1.36
C VAL A 54 -8.66 1.94 -2.35
N LEU A 55 -9.47 0.98 -1.87
CA LEU A 55 -10.31 0.14 -2.71
C LEU A 55 -11.60 -0.20 -1.97
N GLU A 56 -12.74 0.01 -2.65
CA GLU A 56 -14.05 -0.48 -2.22
C GLU A 56 -14.17 -1.98 -2.48
N GLN A 57 -14.82 -2.71 -1.58
CA GLN A 57 -15.11 -4.12 -1.80
C GLN A 57 -16.28 -4.28 -2.77
N LEU A 58 -15.96 -4.35 -4.06
CA LEU A 58 -16.95 -4.68 -5.09
C LEU A 58 -17.11 -6.19 -5.31
N ASN A 59 -16.13 -7.04 -4.97
CA ASN A 59 -16.15 -8.51 -5.12
C ASN A 59 -15.03 -9.18 -4.28
N GLU A 60 -14.95 -10.52 -4.26
CA GLU A 60 -13.79 -11.26 -3.73
C GLU A 60 -12.54 -10.99 -4.57
N PHE A 61 -11.66 -10.09 -4.10
CA PHE A 61 -10.36 -9.86 -4.73
C PHE A 61 -9.43 -11.03 -4.42
N LYS A 62 -8.96 -11.74 -5.45
CA LYS A 62 -8.00 -12.85 -5.27
C LYS A 62 -6.62 -12.40 -4.80
N LYS A 63 -6.18 -11.19 -5.19
CA LYS A 63 -4.87 -10.67 -4.80
C LYS A 63 -4.78 -9.16 -5.00
N VAL A 64 -4.14 -8.49 -4.04
CA VAL A 64 -3.77 -7.08 -4.11
C VAL A 64 -2.26 -7.01 -4.07
N PHE A 65 -1.68 -6.14 -4.89
CA PHE A 65 -0.24 -5.91 -4.90
C PHE A 65 0.03 -4.43 -4.70
N PRO A 66 0.86 -4.04 -3.72
CA PRO A 66 1.33 -2.67 -3.64
C PRO A 66 2.14 -2.32 -4.91
N TYR A 67 2.03 -1.08 -5.37
CA TYR A 67 2.84 -0.50 -6.45
C TYR A 67 3.26 0.92 -6.06
N ALA A 68 4.51 1.28 -6.35
CA ALA A 68 5.02 2.62 -6.14
C ALA A 68 5.82 3.06 -7.37
N SER A 69 5.44 4.21 -7.93
CA SER A 69 6.23 4.93 -8.92
C SER A 69 6.80 6.20 -8.31
N PHE A 70 7.94 6.66 -8.83
CA PHE A 70 8.55 7.92 -8.46
C PHE A 70 8.56 8.86 -9.67
N CYS A 71 8.19 10.10 -9.45
CA CYS A 71 8.43 11.16 -10.42
C CYS A 71 9.90 11.55 -10.34
N ILE A 72 10.62 11.49 -11.45
CA ILE A 72 11.90 12.17 -11.59
C ILE A 72 11.56 13.58 -12.12
N PRO A 73 11.76 14.66 -11.35
CA PRO A 73 11.56 16.00 -11.85
C PRO A 73 12.43 16.20 -13.09
N ALA A 74 11.85 16.73 -14.18
CA ALA A 74 12.65 17.18 -15.32
C ALA A 74 13.69 18.18 -14.80
N MET A 75 14.95 17.96 -15.12
CA MET A 75 16.03 18.85 -14.71
C MET A 75 15.93 20.12 -15.57
N GLU A 76 15.08 21.07 -15.15
CA GLU A 76 14.94 22.44 -15.71
C GLU A 76 16.22 23.29 -15.57
N ALA A 77 17.39 22.66 -15.38
CA ALA A 77 18.68 23.31 -15.15
C ALA A 77 19.68 23.14 -16.30
N ALA A 78 19.31 22.47 -17.41
CA ALA A 78 20.24 22.23 -18.53
C ALA A 78 20.08 23.17 -19.74
N TYR A 79 19.04 24.03 -19.78
CA TYR A 79 18.80 24.91 -20.94
C TYR A 79 18.77 26.42 -20.63
N ALA A 80 19.17 26.84 -19.42
CA ALA A 80 19.38 28.27 -19.12
C ALA A 80 20.84 28.70 -19.39
N GLY A 81 21.46 28.17 -20.44
CA GLY A 81 22.90 28.36 -20.68
C GLY A 81 23.41 28.03 -22.07
N GLN A 82 22.68 28.34 -23.15
CA GLN A 82 23.30 28.57 -24.47
C GLN A 82 22.44 29.54 -25.28
N GLY A 83 23.00 30.70 -25.62
CA GLY A 83 22.40 31.67 -26.52
C GLY A 83 22.94 33.06 -26.25
N GLN A 84 24.01 33.39 -26.99
CA GLN A 84 24.84 34.60 -26.94
C GLN A 84 24.10 35.87 -27.36
#